data_AF-A0A966BEX8-F1
#
_entry.id   AF-A0A966BEX8-F1
#
_cell.length_a   1.000
_cell.length_b   1.000
_cell.length_c   1.000
_cell.angle_alpha   90.00
_cell.angle_beta   90.00
_cell.angle_gamma   90.00
#
_symmetry.space_group_name_H-M   'P 1'
#
loop_
_entity.id
_entity.type
_entity.pdbx_description
1 polymer ?
#
loop_
_entity_poly.entity_id
_entity_poly.type
_entity_poly.pdbx_seq_one_letter_code
_entity_poly.pdbx_strand_id
1 'polypeptide(L)'
;MIRISAALTIALFCFTSCVGGENDPLSACAGTSAALKEGPSFVGLNCRGVNLAGADLRGVDFRGAVLSGVNLKEADLQDANLQDANLQDADLRGANLQYAILNGVNLREADLWGANLYMSQLQATNLEDAWLDEANLTGVKYDDATIWPKGFVPPPSS
;
A
#
# COMPACT_ATOMS: atom_id res chain seq x y z
N MET A 1 10.40 -20.80 -9.01
CA MET A 1 9.26 -19.93 -8.65
C MET A 1 9.31 -18.71 -9.55
N ILE A 2 8.34 -18.57 -10.43
CA ILE A 2 8.30 -17.50 -11.44
C ILE A 2 8.02 -16.19 -10.69
N ARG A 3 9.01 -15.29 -10.64
CA ARG A 3 8.81 -13.91 -10.19
C ARG A 3 7.98 -13.21 -11.27
N ILE A 4 6.67 -13.32 -11.17
CA ILE A 4 5.76 -12.47 -11.94
C ILE A 4 5.99 -11.06 -11.40
N SER A 5 6.50 -10.16 -12.25
CA SER A 5 6.74 -8.76 -11.89
C SER A 5 5.47 -8.17 -11.24
N ALA A 6 5.63 -7.39 -10.18
CA ALA A 6 4.58 -6.61 -9.51
C ALA A 6 3.55 -6.06 -10.53
N ALA A 7 4.07 -5.56 -11.64
CA ALA A 7 3.31 -4.95 -12.72
C ALA A 7 2.31 -5.89 -13.41
N LEU A 8 2.67 -7.16 -13.60
CA LEU A 8 1.79 -8.12 -14.27
C LEU A 8 0.69 -8.62 -13.31
N THR A 9 0.98 -8.72 -12.01
CA THR A 9 -0.01 -9.08 -10.99
C THR A 9 -1.01 -7.94 -10.79
N ILE A 10 -0.55 -6.71 -10.57
CA ILE A 10 -1.41 -5.54 -10.32
C ILE A 10 -2.28 -5.22 -11.55
N ALA A 11 -1.71 -5.27 -12.76
CA ALA A 11 -2.45 -4.99 -13.99
C ALA A 11 -3.57 -6.01 -14.25
N LEU A 12 -3.42 -7.27 -13.83
CA LEU A 12 -4.44 -8.29 -14.06
C LEU A 12 -5.63 -8.16 -13.09
N PHE A 13 -5.38 -7.75 -11.85
CA PHE A 13 -6.41 -7.75 -10.79
C PHE A 13 -7.10 -6.41 -10.56
N CYS A 14 -6.44 -5.28 -10.84
CA CYS A 14 -7.02 -3.97 -10.55
C CYS A 14 -7.80 -3.37 -11.73
N PHE A 15 -7.69 -3.93 -12.94
CA PHE A 15 -8.42 -3.48 -14.12
C PHE A 15 -9.77 -4.20 -14.34
N THR A 16 -10.06 -5.29 -13.64
CA THR A 16 -11.35 -6.01 -13.79
C THR A 16 -12.57 -5.24 -13.25
N SER A 17 -12.35 -4.09 -12.61
CA SER A 17 -13.41 -3.14 -12.21
C SER A 17 -13.65 -2.02 -13.24
N CYS A 18 -12.86 -1.97 -14.32
CA CYS A 18 -13.02 -1.03 -15.44
C CYS A 18 -13.49 -1.73 -16.72
N VAL A 19 -14.59 -2.48 -16.71
CA VAL A 19 -15.28 -2.85 -17.96
C VAL A 19 -16.79 -2.72 -17.81
N GLY A 20 -17.27 -1.49 -17.94
CA GLY A 20 -18.48 -1.23 -18.71
C GLY A 20 -18.14 -1.30 -20.19
N GLY A 21 -18.01 -2.52 -20.71
CA GLY A 21 -18.16 -2.87 -22.12
C GLY A 21 -17.12 -2.44 -23.15
N GLU A 22 -15.85 -2.84 -23.06
CA GLU A 22 -14.95 -2.94 -24.22
C GLU A 22 -14.01 -4.16 -24.07
N ASN A 23 -14.14 -5.12 -24.99
CA ASN A 23 -13.47 -6.44 -24.97
C ASN A 23 -12.03 -6.38 -25.53
N ASP A 24 -11.16 -5.54 -24.97
CA ASP A 24 -9.74 -5.63 -25.32
C ASP A 24 -8.81 -5.18 -24.17
N PRO A 25 -8.43 -6.08 -23.25
CA PRO A 25 -7.63 -5.74 -22.06
C PRO A 25 -6.21 -5.25 -22.39
N LEU A 26 -5.76 -5.43 -23.64
CA LEU A 26 -4.42 -5.05 -24.09
C LEU A 26 -4.35 -3.65 -24.72
N SER A 27 -5.46 -3.08 -25.20
CA SER A 27 -5.46 -1.80 -25.94
C SER A 27 -5.51 -0.57 -25.02
N ALA A 28 -6.20 -0.66 -23.87
CA ALA A 28 -6.10 0.33 -22.79
C ALA A 28 -4.71 0.31 -22.10
N CYS A 29 -3.91 -0.72 -22.38
CA CYS A 29 -2.60 -0.99 -21.80
C CYS A 29 -1.44 -0.37 -22.61
N ALA A 30 -1.71 0.46 -23.62
CA ALA A 30 -0.67 1.12 -24.42
C ALA A 30 0.25 2.06 -23.62
N GLY A 31 -0.09 2.37 -22.36
CA GLY A 31 0.73 3.17 -21.44
C GLY A 31 1.72 2.39 -20.57
N THR A 32 1.56 1.06 -20.40
CA THR A 32 2.40 0.29 -19.46
C THR A 32 3.74 -0.17 -20.05
N SER A 33 3.88 -0.19 -21.37
CA SER A 33 5.16 -0.51 -22.03
C SER A 33 6.20 0.60 -21.87
N ALA A 34 5.75 1.84 -21.64
CA ALA A 34 6.61 3.00 -21.34
C ALA A 34 6.95 3.12 -19.84
N ALA A 35 6.17 2.47 -18.96
CA ALA A 35 6.32 2.48 -17.50
C ALA A 35 7.35 1.46 -16.97
N LEU A 36 8.19 0.89 -17.83
CA LEU A 36 9.29 -0.02 -17.45
C LEU A 36 10.67 0.67 -17.46
N LYS A 37 10.72 2.00 -17.59
CA LYS A 37 11.96 2.79 -17.59
C LYS A 37 12.27 3.46 -16.25
N GLU A 38 11.23 3.73 -15.47
CA GLU A 38 11.21 4.11 -14.06
C GLU A 38 10.30 3.05 -13.38
N GLY A 39 10.41 2.77 -12.08
CA GLY A 39 9.64 1.68 -11.43
C GLY A 39 8.12 1.70 -11.73
N PRO A 40 7.41 0.56 -11.54
CA PRO A 40 6.00 0.47 -11.93
C PRO A 40 5.15 1.46 -11.11
N SER A 41 4.43 2.34 -11.80
CA SER A 41 3.59 3.39 -11.23
C SER A 41 2.11 3.08 -11.42
N PHE A 42 1.34 3.13 -10.33
CA PHE A 42 -0.10 2.87 -10.25
C PHE A 42 -0.82 3.99 -9.50
N VAL A 43 -0.36 5.23 -9.72
CA VAL A 43 -0.94 6.43 -9.11
C VAL A 43 -2.43 6.52 -9.44
N GLY A 44 -3.28 6.69 -8.41
CA GLY A 44 -4.73 6.85 -8.55
C GLY A 44 -5.50 5.59 -8.98
N LEU A 45 -4.85 4.43 -9.04
CA LEU A 45 -5.46 3.19 -9.52
C LEU A 45 -6.39 2.57 -8.46
N ASN A 46 -7.46 1.90 -8.90
CA ASN A 46 -8.43 1.25 -8.02
C ASN A 46 -8.18 -0.26 -7.94
N CYS A 47 -7.67 -0.72 -6.79
CA CYS A 47 -7.45 -2.13 -6.44
C CYS A 47 -8.33 -2.56 -5.25
N ARG A 48 -9.51 -1.96 -5.05
CA ARG A 48 -10.36 -2.28 -3.90
C ARG A 48 -10.62 -3.78 -3.80
N GLY A 49 -10.33 -4.38 -2.64
CA GLY A 49 -10.59 -5.81 -2.39
C GLY A 49 -9.70 -6.80 -3.15
N VAL A 50 -8.67 -6.33 -3.85
CA VAL A 50 -7.76 -7.20 -4.61
C VAL A 50 -6.89 -8.02 -3.65
N ASN A 51 -6.53 -9.24 -4.06
CA ASN A 51 -5.57 -10.06 -3.35
C ASN A 51 -4.15 -9.88 -3.92
N LEU A 52 -3.28 -9.25 -3.13
CA LEU A 52 -1.86 -9.03 -3.37
C LEU A 52 -0.98 -9.66 -2.26
N ALA A 53 -1.50 -10.66 -1.54
CA ALA A 53 -0.76 -11.32 -0.47
C ALA A 53 0.58 -11.90 -0.99
N GLY A 54 1.67 -11.63 -0.28
CA GLY A 54 3.02 -12.06 -0.62
C GLY A 54 3.60 -11.45 -1.90
N ALA A 55 2.96 -10.41 -2.47
CA ALA A 55 3.46 -9.76 -3.68
C ALA A 55 4.76 -8.98 -3.41
N ASP A 56 5.69 -9.03 -4.37
CA ASP A 56 6.86 -8.14 -4.41
C ASP A 56 6.41 -6.79 -4.98
N LEU A 57 6.23 -5.79 -4.11
CA LEU A 57 5.72 -4.44 -4.41
C LEU A 57 6.76 -3.37 -4.03
N ARG A 58 8.04 -3.74 -4.02
CA ARG A 58 9.12 -2.85 -3.58
C ARG A 58 9.28 -1.67 -4.53
N GLY A 59 9.38 -0.48 -3.97
CA GLY A 59 9.57 0.77 -4.72
C GLY A 59 8.40 1.15 -5.64
N VAL A 60 7.24 0.47 -5.51
CA VAL A 60 6.06 0.76 -6.34
C VAL A 60 5.47 2.10 -5.94
N ASP A 61 5.03 2.87 -6.93
CA ASP A 61 4.36 4.15 -6.72
C ASP A 61 2.83 3.97 -6.77
N PHE A 62 2.19 3.97 -5.60
CA PHE A 62 0.76 3.85 -5.36
C PHE A 62 0.12 5.17 -4.90
N ARG A 63 0.74 6.33 -5.19
CA ARG A 63 0.20 7.61 -4.69
C ARG A 63 -1.27 7.80 -5.08
N GLY A 64 -2.10 8.18 -4.11
CA GLY A 64 -3.54 8.38 -4.32
C GLY A 64 -4.33 7.12 -4.74
N ALA A 65 -3.74 5.93 -4.70
CA ALA A 65 -4.43 4.70 -5.11
C ALA A 65 -5.58 4.36 -4.15
N VAL A 66 -6.63 3.74 -4.68
CA VAL A 66 -7.75 3.21 -3.90
C VAL A 66 -7.48 1.73 -3.65
N LEU A 67 -6.98 1.43 -2.46
CA LEU A 67 -6.56 0.12 -1.98
C LEU A 67 -7.42 -0.38 -0.82
N SER A 68 -8.64 0.17 -0.62
CA SER A 68 -9.47 -0.20 0.52
C SER A 68 -9.82 -1.70 0.50
N GLY A 69 -9.73 -2.37 1.64
CA GLY A 69 -10.00 -3.80 1.76
C GLY A 69 -9.03 -4.71 0.99
N VAL A 70 -7.92 -4.19 0.47
CA VAL A 70 -6.92 -4.99 -0.24
C VAL A 70 -6.29 -6.00 0.73
N ASN A 71 -5.98 -7.19 0.24
CA ASN A 71 -5.15 -8.14 0.97
C ASN A 71 -3.68 -7.96 0.56
N LEU A 72 -2.87 -7.39 1.44
CA LEU A 72 -1.43 -7.18 1.34
C LEU A 72 -0.67 -7.99 2.40
N LYS A 73 -1.29 -9.04 2.95
CA LYS A 73 -0.65 -9.91 3.95
C LYS A 73 0.70 -10.41 3.44
N GLU A 74 1.74 -10.26 4.24
CA GLU A 74 3.12 -10.68 3.94
C GLU A 74 3.70 -10.08 2.64
N ALA A 75 3.07 -9.03 2.08
CA ALA A 75 3.57 -8.35 0.88
C ALA A 75 4.83 -7.54 1.20
N ASP A 76 5.71 -7.40 0.20
CA ASP A 76 6.94 -6.62 0.31
C ASP A 76 6.76 -5.24 -0.32
N LEU A 77 6.47 -4.23 0.51
CA LEU A 77 6.24 -2.82 0.16
C LEU A 77 7.45 -1.94 0.55
N GLN A 78 8.64 -2.53 0.69
CA GLN A 78 9.84 -1.76 1.01
C GLN A 78 10.05 -0.63 -0.01
N ASP A 79 10.35 0.58 0.47
CA ASP A 79 10.54 1.79 -0.35
C ASP A 79 9.31 2.20 -1.20
N ALA A 80 8.13 1.60 -0.99
CA ALA A 80 6.93 1.95 -1.75
C ALA A 80 6.44 3.37 -1.40
N ASN A 81 5.90 4.05 -2.42
CA ASN A 81 5.27 5.35 -2.24
C ASN A 81 3.74 5.21 -2.23
N LEU A 82 3.15 5.32 -1.05
CA LEU A 82 1.71 5.19 -0.83
C LEU A 82 1.07 6.54 -0.52
N GLN A 83 1.78 7.66 -0.69
CA GLN A 83 1.29 8.97 -0.26
C GLN A 83 -0.16 9.24 -0.74
N ASP A 84 -1.01 9.69 0.18
CA ASP A 84 -2.44 9.98 -0.06
C ASP A 84 -3.29 8.78 -0.53
N ALA A 85 -2.78 7.54 -0.46
CA ALA A 85 -3.54 6.33 -0.79
C ALA A 85 -4.62 6.01 0.27
N ASN A 86 -5.65 5.30 -0.16
CA ASN A 86 -6.70 4.80 0.73
C ASN A 86 -6.51 3.29 0.96
N LEU A 87 -6.01 2.92 2.13
CA LEU A 87 -5.81 1.55 2.62
C LEU A 87 -6.79 1.18 3.75
N GLN A 88 -7.95 1.85 3.80
CA GLN A 88 -8.97 1.55 4.81
C GLN A 88 -9.38 0.08 4.74
N ASP A 89 -9.52 -0.59 5.89
CA ASP A 89 -9.90 -2.00 6.02
C ASP A 89 -8.89 -2.99 5.36
N ALA A 90 -7.67 -2.56 5.00
CA ALA A 90 -6.68 -3.43 4.36
C ALA A 90 -6.08 -4.46 5.33
N ASP A 91 -5.77 -5.65 4.83
CA ASP A 91 -5.00 -6.67 5.55
C ASP A 91 -3.51 -6.51 5.21
N LEU A 92 -2.73 -5.96 6.13
CA LEU A 92 -1.28 -5.71 6.03
C LEU A 92 -0.48 -6.58 7.01
N ARG A 93 -1.06 -7.68 7.50
CA ARG A 93 -0.41 -8.53 8.49
C ARG A 93 0.93 -9.05 8.00
N GLY A 94 1.98 -8.83 8.79
CA GLY A 94 3.35 -9.23 8.44
C GLY A 94 3.92 -8.55 7.18
N ALA A 95 3.27 -7.52 6.63
CA ALA A 95 3.77 -6.81 5.47
C ALA A 95 5.09 -6.08 5.79
N ASN A 96 5.99 -6.01 4.82
CA ASN A 96 7.24 -5.27 4.91
C ASN A 96 7.06 -3.85 4.36
N LEU A 97 6.93 -2.85 5.22
CA LEU A 97 6.74 -1.42 4.90
C LEU A 97 7.99 -0.59 5.24
N GLN A 98 9.16 -1.23 5.31
CA GLN A 98 10.43 -0.55 5.59
C GLN A 98 10.66 0.61 4.64
N TYR A 99 10.97 1.79 5.19
CA TYR A 99 11.25 3.01 4.42
C TYR A 99 10.09 3.50 3.52
N ALA A 100 8.88 2.94 3.64
CA ALA A 100 7.74 3.35 2.84
C ALA A 100 7.31 4.80 3.15
N ILE A 101 6.78 5.48 2.13
CA ILE A 101 6.18 6.80 2.26
C ILE A 101 4.67 6.62 2.42
N LEU A 102 4.16 6.81 3.63
CA LEU A 102 2.75 6.64 4.00
C LEU A 102 2.10 7.99 4.37
N ASN A 103 2.72 9.11 4.01
CA ASN A 103 2.19 10.44 4.36
C ASN A 103 0.76 10.63 3.82
N GLY A 104 -0.15 11.11 4.67
CA GLY A 104 -1.54 11.35 4.30
C GLY A 104 -2.37 10.09 4.00
N VAL A 105 -1.84 8.89 4.28
CA VAL A 105 -2.56 7.64 3.98
C VAL A 105 -3.73 7.44 4.94
N ASN A 106 -4.85 6.94 4.42
CA ASN A 106 -5.94 6.43 5.24
C ASN A 106 -5.74 4.94 5.53
N LEU A 107 -5.31 4.59 6.75
CA LEU A 107 -5.14 3.23 7.28
C LEU A 107 -6.21 2.89 8.33
N ARG A 108 -7.34 3.60 8.34
CA ARG A 108 -8.41 3.38 9.31
C ARG A 108 -8.93 1.94 9.21
N GLU A 109 -9.11 1.27 10.36
CA GLU A 109 -9.52 -0.15 10.46
C GLU A 109 -8.57 -1.15 9.76
N ALA A 110 -7.35 -0.75 9.38
CA ALA A 110 -6.39 -1.68 8.76
C ALA A 110 -5.75 -2.62 9.78
N ASP A 111 -5.45 -3.85 9.34
CA ASP A 111 -4.74 -4.85 10.14
C ASP A 111 -3.24 -4.81 9.84
N LEU A 112 -2.46 -4.18 10.74
CA LEU A 112 -1.00 -4.07 10.66
C LEU A 112 -0.31 -5.04 11.64
N TRP A 113 -0.98 -6.10 12.10
CA TRP A 113 -0.38 -7.03 13.07
C TRP A 113 0.94 -7.61 12.54
N GLY A 114 2.02 -7.43 13.31
CA GLY A 114 3.37 -7.88 12.94
C GLY A 114 3.98 -7.18 11.71
N ALA A 115 3.37 -6.10 11.19
CA ALA A 115 3.90 -5.37 10.04
C ALA A 115 5.21 -4.65 10.40
N ASN A 116 6.13 -4.55 9.45
CA ASN A 116 7.41 -3.87 9.65
C ASN A 116 7.39 -2.46 9.06
N LEU A 117 7.19 -1.45 9.90
CA LEU A 117 7.14 -0.02 9.55
C LEU A 117 8.49 0.69 9.82
N TYR A 118 9.60 -0.05 9.94
CA TYR A 118 10.88 0.54 10.30
C TYR A 118 11.28 1.68 9.36
N MET A 119 11.59 2.85 9.95
CA MET A 119 11.99 4.08 9.25
C MET A 119 10.98 4.58 8.20
N SER A 120 9.70 4.19 8.31
CA SER A 120 8.65 4.70 7.43
C SER A 120 8.21 6.12 7.79
N GLN A 121 7.54 6.80 6.86
CA GLN A 121 7.03 8.16 7.04
C GLN A 121 5.50 8.12 7.17
N LEU A 122 4.99 8.49 8.33
CA LEU A 122 3.57 8.43 8.72
C LEU A 122 2.94 9.82 8.93
N GLN A 123 3.59 10.91 8.52
CA GLN A 123 3.06 12.26 8.74
C GLN A 123 1.64 12.41 8.16
N ALA A 124 0.72 12.98 8.94
CA ALA A 124 -0.70 13.09 8.60
C ALA A 124 -1.42 11.77 8.23
N THR A 125 -0.88 10.61 8.63
CA THR A 125 -1.53 9.30 8.39
C THR A 125 -2.68 9.11 9.36
N ASN A 126 -3.79 8.56 8.88
CA ASN A 126 -4.90 8.16 9.74
C ASN A 126 -4.83 6.66 10.07
N LEU A 127 -4.43 6.32 11.30
CA LEU A 127 -4.42 4.96 11.86
C LEU A 127 -5.57 4.73 12.86
N GLU A 128 -6.63 5.54 12.83
CA GLU A 128 -7.80 5.34 13.70
C GLU A 128 -8.32 3.90 13.60
N ASP A 129 -8.52 3.26 14.74
CA ASP A 129 -8.97 1.86 14.86
C ASP A 129 -8.10 0.81 14.13
N ALA A 130 -6.88 1.14 13.71
CA ALA A 130 -5.95 0.17 13.13
C ALA A 130 -5.34 -0.77 14.20
N TRP A 131 -5.05 -2.01 13.82
CA TRP A 131 -4.38 -2.98 14.69
C TRP A 131 -2.87 -2.95 14.51
N LEU A 132 -2.14 -2.49 15.52
CA LEU A 132 -0.68 -2.29 15.49
C LEU A 132 0.09 -3.25 16.42
N ASP A 133 -0.57 -4.26 16.98
CA ASP A 133 0.07 -5.25 17.84
C ASP A 133 1.23 -5.95 17.09
N GLU A 134 2.37 -6.08 17.76
CA GLU A 134 3.63 -6.62 17.21
C GLU A 134 4.22 -5.83 16.00
N ALA A 135 3.63 -4.70 15.60
CA ALA A 135 4.18 -3.89 14.51
C ALA A 135 5.51 -3.24 14.92
N ASN A 136 6.50 -3.28 14.04
CA ASN A 136 7.78 -2.61 14.26
C ASN A 136 7.70 -1.14 13.85
N LEU A 137 7.53 -0.25 14.83
CA LEU A 137 7.48 1.20 14.64
C LEU A 137 8.83 1.89 14.94
N THR A 138 9.94 1.15 14.94
CA THR A 138 11.24 1.76 15.23
C THR A 138 11.63 2.78 14.15
N GLY A 139 11.92 4.00 14.55
CA GLY A 139 12.39 5.04 13.62
C GLY A 139 11.30 5.69 12.76
N VAL A 140 10.02 5.38 13.01
CA VAL A 140 8.93 6.01 12.27
C VAL A 140 8.94 7.52 12.46
N LYS A 141 8.63 8.24 11.39
CA LYS A 141 8.44 9.69 11.43
C LYS A 141 6.95 9.98 11.44
N TYR A 142 6.49 10.77 12.39
CA TYR A 142 5.09 11.20 12.48
C TYR A 142 5.03 12.60 13.08
N ASP A 143 3.86 13.22 13.00
CA ASP A 143 3.60 14.58 13.46
C ASP A 143 2.26 14.68 14.20
N ASP A 144 1.91 15.88 14.65
CA ASP A 144 0.66 16.15 15.37
C ASP A 144 -0.60 15.92 14.52
N ALA A 145 -0.46 15.80 13.20
CA ALA A 145 -1.56 15.47 12.28
C ALA A 145 -1.78 13.94 12.16
N THR A 146 -0.86 13.13 12.68
CA THR A 146 -0.97 11.67 12.64
C THR A 146 -1.99 11.20 13.68
N ILE A 147 -3.00 10.46 13.23
CA ILE A 147 -4.07 9.94 14.08
C ILE A 147 -3.73 8.50 14.46
N TRP A 148 -3.73 8.19 15.75
CA TRP A 148 -3.42 6.85 16.28
C TRP A 148 -4.68 6.14 16.79
N PRO A 149 -4.67 4.79 16.91
CA PRO A 149 -5.74 4.07 17.57
C PRO A 149 -5.97 4.57 19.00
N LYS A 150 -7.22 4.55 19.46
CA LYS A 150 -7.55 5.02 20.81
C LYS A 150 -6.79 4.23 21.88
N GLY A 151 -6.06 4.94 22.74
CA GLY A 151 -5.28 4.35 23.83
C GLY A 151 -3.93 3.80 23.39
N PHE A 152 -3.58 3.89 22.11
CA PHE A 152 -2.24 3.59 21.62
C PHE A 152 -1.29 4.73 21.98
N VAL A 153 -0.07 4.37 22.40
CA VAL A 153 1.00 5.33 22.67
C VAL A 153 2.15 5.05 21.70
N PRO A 154 2.39 5.91 20.70
CA PRO A 154 3.44 5.68 19.72
C PRO A 154 4.84 5.80 20.36
N PRO A 155 5.85 5.06 19.84
CA PRO A 155 7.23 5.28 20.24
C PRO A 155 7.68 6.68 19.77
N PRO A 156 8.74 7.25 20.36
CA PRO A 156 9.23 8.57 19.95
C PRO A 156 9.53 8.64 18.45
N SER A 157 9.05 9.70 17.79
CA SER A 157 9.42 9.99 16.40
C SER A 157 10.92 10.24 16.28
N SER A 158 11.50 9.78 15.17
CA SER A 158 12.88 10.13 14.75
C SER A 158 12.94 11.44 13.98
#